data_AF-R8GY16-F1
#
_entry.id   AF-R8GY16-F1
#
_cell.length_a   1.000
_cell.length_b   1.000
_cell.length_c   1.000
_cell.angle_alpha   90.00
_cell.angle_beta   90.00
_cell.angle_gamma   90.00
#
_symmetry.space_group_name_H-M   'P 1'
#
loop_
_entity.id
_entity.type
_entity.pdbx_description
1 polymer ?
#
loop_
_entity_poly.entity_id
_entity_poly.type
_entity_poly.pdbx_seq_one_letter_code
_entity_poly.pdbx_strand_id
1 'polypeptide(L)'
;MSRRAFERLLIHRCSFIKKGVIIGKDSYNRNIYGDLPIHDVHCRFDTVRKKVVNTDKSVDIVEQNILFVLPSQHISDSMQVSNIKTPDGITIVSGVFDIEGKSPQYSRKRLHHFEFELKKVHTNG
;
A
#
# COMPACT_ATOMS: atom_id res chain seq x y z
N MET A 1 19.88 -3.09 18.53
CA MET A 1 19.18 -2.81 17.25
C MET A 1 19.08 -1.30 17.07
N SER A 2 19.21 -0.78 15.84
CA SER A 2 18.99 0.65 15.60
C SER A 2 17.50 0.99 15.70
N ARG A 3 17.16 2.22 16.09
CA ARG A 3 15.77 2.71 16.19
C ARG A 3 14.97 2.47 14.90
N ARG A 4 15.59 2.69 13.74
CA ARG A 4 15.00 2.44 12.41
C ARG A 4 14.65 0.96 12.18
N ALA A 5 15.44 0.02 12.70
CA ALA A 5 15.16 -1.40 12.54
C ALA A 5 13.94 -1.86 13.37
N PHE A 6 13.74 -1.24 14.53
CA PHE A 6 12.58 -1.52 15.38
C PHE A 6 11.30 -0.90 14.83
N GLU A 7 11.36 0.36 14.37
CA GLU A 7 10.19 1.08 13.82
C GLU A 7 9.57 0.36 12.61
N ARG A 8 10.37 -0.33 11.79
CA ARG A 8 9.92 -1.16 10.66
C ARG A 8 9.09 -2.40 11.05
N LEU A 9 9.17 -2.83 12.31
CA LEU A 9 8.42 -3.99 12.81
C LEU A 9 7.08 -3.60 13.43
N LEU A 10 6.81 -2.30 13.59
CA LEU A 10 5.60 -1.81 14.22
C LEU A 10 4.39 -1.95 13.29
N ILE A 11 3.24 -2.23 13.90
CA ILE A 11 1.97 -2.24 13.19
C ILE A 11 1.46 -0.80 13.08
N HIS A 12 0.98 -0.46 11.90
CA HIS A 12 0.47 0.83 11.47
C HIS A 12 -0.99 0.71 11.03
N ARG A 13 -1.59 1.86 10.73
CA ARG A 13 -2.90 2.02 10.11
C ARG A 13 -2.72 2.68 8.75
N CYS A 14 -3.31 2.10 7.72
CA CYS A 14 -3.37 2.69 6.38
C CYS A 14 -4.81 2.78 5.91
N SER A 15 -5.04 3.63 4.90
CA SER A 15 -6.33 3.71 4.23
C SER A 15 -6.19 3.25 2.79
N PHE A 16 -7.13 2.45 2.31
CA PHE A 16 -7.24 2.06 0.92
C PHE A 16 -8.33 2.87 0.23
N ILE A 17 -8.18 3.13 -1.05
CA ILE A 17 -9.16 3.84 -1.87
C ILE A 17 -9.54 2.94 -3.02
N LYS A 18 -10.80 2.49 -3.02
CA LYS A 18 -11.37 1.76 -4.14
C LYS A 18 -11.96 2.77 -5.13
N LYS A 19 -11.32 2.90 -6.29
CA LYS A 19 -11.72 3.84 -7.34
C LYS A 19 -12.90 3.31 -8.16
N GLY A 20 -13.75 4.21 -8.64
CA GLY A 20 -14.76 3.91 -9.66
C GLY A 20 -15.84 2.92 -9.24
N VAL A 21 -16.22 2.90 -7.95
CA VAL A 21 -17.34 2.08 -7.48
C VAL A 21 -18.66 2.81 -7.60
N ILE A 22 -19.75 2.06 -7.76
CA ILE A 22 -21.09 2.62 -7.75
C ILE A 22 -21.42 3.06 -6.32
N ILE A 23 -21.52 4.37 -6.11
CA ILE A 23 -21.84 4.98 -4.80
C ILE A 23 -23.32 5.32 -4.66
N GLY A 24 -24.09 5.22 -5.75
CA GLY A 24 -25.52 5.47 -5.74
C GLY A 24 -26.11 5.51 -7.14
N LYS A 25 -27.35 5.97 -7.21
CA LYS A 25 -28.04 6.24 -8.47
C LYS A 25 -28.61 7.66 -8.46
N ASP A 26 -28.62 8.29 -9.62
CA ASP A 26 -29.24 9.60 -9.78
C ASP A 26 -30.78 9.51 -9.90
N SER A 27 -31.43 10.66 -10.04
CA SER A 27 -32.89 10.77 -10.23
C SER A 27 -33.41 10.09 -11.49
N TYR A 28 -32.54 9.71 -12.41
CA TYR A 28 -32.84 9.01 -13.66
C TYR A 28 -32.41 7.53 -13.63
N ASN A 29 -32.14 6.98 -12.44
CA ASN A 29 -31.71 5.60 -12.21
C ASN A 29 -30.38 5.23 -12.90
N ARG A 30 -29.54 6.21 -13.23
CA ARG A 30 -28.19 6.00 -13.77
C ARG A 30 -27.19 5.84 -12.63
N ASN A 31 -26.17 5.02 -12.84
CA ASN A 31 -25.14 4.76 -11.83
C ASN A 31 -24.27 6.01 -11.61
N ILE A 32 -24.07 6.37 -10.35
CA ILE A 32 -23.09 7.36 -9.93
C ILE A 32 -21.85 6.61 -9.48
N TYR A 33 -20.71 6.90 -10.11
CA TYR A 33 -19.43 6.32 -9.74
C TYR A 33 -18.66 7.29 -8.84
N GLY A 34 -17.93 6.74 -7.88
CA GLY A 34 -17.07 7.50 -7.00
C GLY A 34 -16.03 6.64 -6.30
N ASP A 35 -15.31 7.27 -5.40
CA ASP A 35 -14.23 6.64 -4.65
C ASP A 35 -14.73 6.23 -3.27
N LEU A 36 -14.47 4.99 -2.88
CA LEU A 36 -14.82 4.47 -1.56
C LEU A 36 -13.55 4.23 -0.75
N PRO A 37 -13.30 5.03 0.30
CA PRO A 37 -12.18 4.79 1.18
C PRO A 37 -12.48 3.68 2.21
N ILE A 38 -11.48 2.87 2.51
CA ILE A 38 -11.47 1.86 3.56
C ILE A 38 -10.40 2.30 4.56
N HIS A 39 -10.83 2.72 5.75
CA HIS A 39 -9.95 3.28 6.76
C HIS A 39 -9.44 2.24 7.77
N ASP A 40 -8.43 2.64 8.53
CA ASP A 40 -7.92 1.92 9.71
C ASP A 40 -7.51 0.47 9.46
N VAL A 41 -7.05 0.17 8.25
CA VAL A 41 -6.50 -1.13 7.91
C VAL A 41 -5.19 -1.35 8.64
N HIS A 42 -5.08 -2.45 9.39
CA HIS A 42 -3.81 -2.89 9.96
C HIS A 42 -2.82 -3.25 8.86
N CYS A 43 -1.66 -2.60 8.89
CA CYS A 43 -0.59 -2.86 7.94
C CYS A 43 0.77 -2.61 8.58
N ARG A 44 1.83 -3.09 7.94
CA ARG A 44 3.22 -2.76 8.30
C ARG A 44 3.88 -2.15 7.07
N PHE A 45 4.68 -1.13 7.27
CA PHE A 45 5.38 -0.45 6.19
C PHE A 45 6.88 -0.62 6.33
N ASP A 46 7.55 -0.94 5.22
CA ASP A 46 9.01 -0.99 5.16
C ASP A 46 9.50 -0.34 3.86
N THR A 47 10.72 0.16 3.90
CA THR A 47 11.43 0.67 2.73
C THR A 47 12.65 -0.22 2.51
N VAL A 48 12.59 -1.03 1.46
CA VAL A 48 13.62 -2.00 1.10
C VAL A 48 14.46 -1.44 -0.03
N ARG A 49 15.78 -1.54 0.09
CA ARG A 49 16.72 -1.20 -0.98
C ARG A 49 16.82 -2.37 -1.95
N LYS A 50 16.30 -2.20 -3.16
CA LYS A 50 16.37 -3.20 -4.23
C LYS A 50 17.51 -2.83 -5.16
N LYS A 51 18.42 -3.78 -5.38
CA LYS A 51 19.49 -3.64 -6.37
C LYS A 51 18.88 -3.93 -7.74
N VAL A 52 18.79 -2.91 -8.59
CA VAL A 52 18.34 -3.04 -9.98
C VAL A 52 19.59 -3.06 -10.87
N VAL A 53 19.74 -4.11 -11.66
CA VAL A 53 20.84 -4.20 -12.63
C VAL A 53 20.27 -3.79 -13.98
N ASN A 54 20.56 -2.56 -14.39
CA ASN A 54 20.28 -2.09 -15.75
C ASN A 54 21.55 -2.31 -16.58
N THR A 55 21.48 -3.28 -17.49
CA THR A 55 22.43 -3.62 -18.58
C THR A 55 23.94 -3.42 -18.37
N ASP A 56 24.66 -4.52 -18.54
CA ASP A 56 26.11 -4.79 -18.60
C ASP A 56 27.11 -4.12 -17.65
N LYS A 57 26.94 -2.89 -17.12
CA LYS A 57 27.94 -2.30 -16.19
C LYS A 57 27.41 -1.37 -15.10
N SER A 58 26.12 -1.04 -15.06
CA SER A 58 25.55 -0.18 -14.00
C SER A 58 24.67 -0.95 -13.02
N VAL A 59 24.96 -0.76 -11.73
CA VAL A 59 24.13 -1.22 -10.63
C VAL A 59 23.47 0.01 -10.02
N ASP A 60 22.15 0.09 -10.12
CA ASP A 60 21.36 1.09 -9.41
C ASP A 60 20.79 0.50 -8.13
N ILE A 61 20.81 1.28 -7.05
CA ILE A 61 20.11 0.92 -5.81
C ILE A 61 18.85 1.78 -5.75
N VAL A 62 17.69 1.15 -5.93
CA VAL A 62 16.39 1.82 -5.87
C VAL A 62 15.74 1.52 -4.52
N GLU A 63 15.22 2.54 -3.86
CA GLU A 63 14.42 2.37 -2.64
C GLU A 63 12.97 2.04 -3.03
N GLN A 64 12.50 0.85 -2.66
CA GLN A 64 11.15 0.37 -2.90
C GLN A 64 10.36 0.41 -1.58
N ASN A 65 9.18 1.01 -1.62
CA ASN A 65 8.26 0.98 -0.49
C ASN A 65 7.40 -0.28 -0.54
N ILE A 66 7.36 -1.03 0.57
CA ILE A 66 6.61 -2.28 0.69
C ILE A 66 5.59 -2.14 1.82
N LEU A 67 4.34 -2.50 1.52
CA LEU A 67 3.26 -2.56 2.49
C LEU A 67 2.84 -4.01 2.73
N PHE A 68 2.85 -4.43 3.98
CA PHE A 68 2.42 -5.75 4.40
C PHE A 68 1.02 -5.66 5.01
N VAL A 69 0.11 -6.53 4.57
CA VAL A 69 -1.29 -6.49 4.99
C VAL A 69 -1.83 -7.90 5.26
N LEU A 70 -2.69 -8.05 6.26
CA LEU A 70 -3.26 -9.35 6.60
C LEU A 70 -4.13 -9.94 5.47
N PRO A 71 -4.17 -11.28 5.33
CA PRO A 71 -4.85 -11.95 4.21
C PRO A 71 -6.37 -11.82 4.23
N SER A 72 -6.96 -11.54 5.40
CA SER A 72 -8.40 -11.39 5.57
C SER A 72 -8.97 -10.14 4.88
N GLN A 73 -8.09 -9.27 4.38
CA GLN A 73 -8.49 -8.04 3.71
C GLN A 73 -8.47 -8.24 2.20
N HIS A 74 -9.64 -8.07 1.58
CA HIS A 74 -9.80 -8.21 0.15
C HIS A 74 -9.33 -6.95 -0.58
N ILE A 75 -8.02 -6.84 -0.80
CA ILE A 75 -7.38 -5.71 -1.47
C ILE A 75 -7.07 -6.08 -2.92
N SER A 76 -7.66 -5.35 -3.86
CA SER A 76 -7.38 -5.50 -5.30
C SER A 76 -6.24 -4.59 -5.72
N ASP A 77 -5.53 -4.99 -6.79
CA ASP A 77 -4.37 -4.25 -7.31
C ASP A 77 -4.77 -2.87 -7.89
N SER A 78 -6.05 -2.70 -8.24
CA SER A 78 -6.63 -1.42 -8.67
C SER A 78 -6.93 -0.44 -7.53
N MET A 79 -6.72 -0.82 -6.27
CA MET A 79 -6.88 0.10 -5.15
C MET A 79 -5.62 0.96 -4.98
N GLN A 80 -5.82 2.17 -4.45
CA GLN A 80 -4.71 3.01 -4.02
C GLN A 80 -4.56 2.94 -2.51
N VAL A 81 -3.33 3.06 -2.02
CA VAL A 81 -3.04 3.24 -0.60
C VAL A 81 -2.88 4.73 -0.33
N SER A 82 -3.43 5.21 0.78
CA SER A 82 -3.24 6.57 1.23
C SER A 82 -2.87 6.59 2.70
N ASN A 83 -1.97 7.51 3.05
CA ASN A 83 -1.57 7.88 4.41
C ASN A 83 -1.33 6.70 5.36
N ILE A 84 -0.07 6.45 5.66
CA ILE A 84 0.33 5.44 6.64
C ILE A 84 0.56 6.13 7.97
N LYS A 85 -0.15 5.70 9.01
CA LYS A 85 -0.18 6.31 10.33
C LYS A 85 0.19 5.30 11.41
N THR A 86 0.74 5.78 12.51
CA THR A 86 0.81 5.02 13.76
C THR A 86 -0.60 4.72 14.29
N PRO A 87 -0.75 3.75 15.21
CA PRO A 87 -2.01 3.51 15.91
C PRO A 87 -2.58 4.76 16.60
N ASP A 88 -1.71 5.69 17.04
CA ASP A 88 -2.08 6.95 17.71
C ASP A 88 -2.44 8.07 16.70
N GLY A 89 -2.51 7.76 15.40
CA GLY A 89 -2.93 8.69 14.36
C GLY A 89 -1.83 9.59 13.80
N ILE A 90 -0.58 9.47 14.27
CA ILE A 90 0.56 10.22 13.73
C ILE A 90 0.93 9.69 12.35
N THR A 91 0.92 10.54 11.33
CA THR A 91 1.31 10.17 9.95
C THR A 91 2.81 9.92 9.85
N ILE A 92 3.18 8.71 9.41
CA ILE A 92 4.56 8.28 9.13
C ILE A 92 4.90 8.56 7.67
N VAL A 93 3.95 8.25 6.77
CA VAL A 93 4.11 8.46 5.33
C VAL A 93 2.84 9.09 4.78
N SER A 94 2.97 10.27 4.20
CA SER A 94 1.87 11.01 3.60
C SER A 94 1.85 10.86 2.07
N GLY A 95 0.64 10.89 1.52
CA GLY A 95 0.39 10.84 0.08
C GLY A 95 -0.50 9.66 -0.33
N VAL A 96 -0.68 9.54 -1.65
CA VAL A 96 -1.39 8.45 -2.30
C VAL A 96 -0.38 7.61 -3.08
N PHE A 97 -0.55 6.30 -3.04
CA PHE A 97 0.36 5.33 -3.63
C PHE A 97 -0.44 4.33 -4.47
N ASP A 98 0.03 4.07 -5.68
CA ASP A 98 -0.44 2.97 -6.51
C ASP A 98 0.20 1.66 -6.04
N ILE A 99 -0.53 0.56 -6.19
CA ILE A 99 -0.02 -0.79 -5.98
C ILE A 99 0.53 -1.28 -7.32
N GLU A 100 1.85 -1.33 -7.47
CA GLU A 100 2.50 -1.80 -8.70
C GLU A 100 2.62 -3.32 -8.76
N GLY A 101 2.69 -3.98 -7.60
CA GLY A 101 2.83 -5.42 -7.50
C GLY A 101 2.21 -5.96 -6.23
N LYS A 102 1.67 -7.18 -6.32
CA LYS A 102 1.09 -7.93 -5.20
C LYS A 102 1.71 -9.31 -5.14
N SER A 103 2.29 -9.63 -3.98
CA SER A 103 2.90 -10.94 -3.73
C SER A 103 2.31 -11.57 -2.46
N PRO A 104 1.77 -12.79 -2.50
CA PRO A 104 1.36 -13.51 -1.30
C PRO A 104 2.59 -14.01 -0.54
N GLN A 105 2.66 -13.76 0.76
CA GLN A 105 3.74 -14.25 1.61
C GLN A 105 3.29 -15.39 2.51
N TYR A 106 3.80 -16.58 2.22
CA TYR A 106 3.46 -17.79 2.95
C TYR A 106 4.44 -18.04 4.11
N SER A 107 3.89 -18.29 5.28
CA SER A 107 4.58 -19.09 6.29
C SER A 107 4.42 -20.58 5.94
N ARG A 108 5.31 -21.46 6.46
CA ARG A 108 5.46 -22.90 6.17
C ARG A 108 4.24 -23.67 5.59
N LYS A 109 3.00 -23.38 5.99
CA LYS A 109 1.76 -23.96 5.39
C LYS A 109 0.59 -22.97 5.22
N ARG A 110 0.75 -21.67 5.53
CA ARG A 110 -0.37 -20.70 5.56
C ARG A 110 0.06 -19.33 5.08
N LEU A 111 -0.82 -18.67 4.31
CA LEU A 111 -0.66 -17.28 3.93
C LEU A 111 -0.63 -16.41 5.19
N HIS A 112 0.47 -15.70 5.40
CA HIS A 112 0.66 -14.86 6.58
C HIS A 112 0.26 -13.41 6.31
N HIS A 113 0.57 -12.89 5.12
CA HIS A 113 0.18 -11.56 4.65
C HIS A 113 0.34 -11.44 3.13
N PHE A 114 -0.16 -10.35 2.57
CA PHE A 114 0.23 -9.85 1.25
C PHE A 114 1.32 -8.80 1.39
N GLU A 115 2.25 -8.79 0.43
CA GLU A 115 3.22 -7.73 0.20
C GLU A 115 2.77 -6.93 -1.02
N PHE A 116 2.68 -5.61 -0.85
CA PHE A 116 2.37 -4.68 -1.92
C PHE A 116 3.58 -3.79 -2.18
N GLU A 117 4.06 -3.78 -3.42
CA GLU A 117 5.04 -2.81 -3.89
C GLU A 117 4.30 -1.49 -4.18
N LEU A 118 4.70 -0.42 -3.50
CA LEU A 118 4.03 0.88 -3.57
C LEU A 118 4.86 1.88 -4.39
N LYS A 119 4.15 2.63 -5.25
CA LYS A 119 4.70 3.79 -5.94
C LYS A 119 3.89 5.03 -5.64
N LYS A 120 4.56 6.11 -5.26
CA LYS A 120 3.88 7.36 -4.95
C LYS A 120 3.24 7.92 -6.22
N VAL A 121 1.97 8.27 -6.15
CA VAL A 121 1.28 8.99 -7.21
C VAL A 121 1.89 10.39 -7.26
N HIS A 122 2.55 10.71 -8.36
CA HIS A 122 2.95 12.08 -8.65
C HIS A 122 1.72 12.82 -9.17
N THR A 123 1.09 13.64 -8.34
CA THR A 123 0.22 14.71 -8.84
C THR A 123 1.13 15.69 -9.58
N ASN A 124 1.15 15.61 -10.90
CA ASN A 124 1.61 16.72 -11.73
C ASN A 124 0.72 17.91 -11.36
N GLY A 125 1.34 18.94 -10.77
CA GLY A 125 0.69 20.23 -10.52
C GLY A 125 0.38 20.94 -11.83
#